data_AF-A0A1Y1RKH8-F1
#
_entry.id   AF-A0A1Y1RKH8-F1
#
_cell.length_a   1.000
_cell.length_b   1.000
_cell.length_c   1.000
_cell.angle_alpha   90.00
_cell.angle_beta   90.00
_cell.angle_gamma   90.00
#
_symmetry.space_group_name_H-M   'P 1'
#
loop_
_entity.id
_entity.type
_entity.pdbx_description
1 polymer ?
#
loop_
_entity_poly.entity_id
_entity_poly.type
_entity_poly.pdbx_seq_one_letter_code
_entity_poly.pdbx_strand_id
1 'polypeptide(L)'
;MNLEDLIREEENETTQERTRILVVLKDNTPSELKEYYFVEATLLENNYDVFITSSGFTAIQEMRAAYPLVIAQIDISGIRGLELLQTALSIDDESQVLIVTDPSHLPETMETLRLGAYDYLLKPVTDVSELMNKVENAWSTRQLKLENKKLLLDLQVSNENLTRTNRQLEKAKTEIEAWNAELEERVKLRTIELEKANEELRTLDKLKSDFMTNVGHESRTPLTSIKGFTELLLMYPSTDPDQVAEFAGMILQDTNKLIRLVNGMLELSELDSNSDNVNWESGDVYFPDIIETSLEIIRELPESENISFQMKIDENIPIIQANGDKLRTAFGNLLDNAVKFNKEGGRVLVTLRRIKIKGEVWIRCEVRDTGDGISEEHWEVIFDRFRQIGDILTDKPQGMGLGLPITKEIIERHGGRVRVNSTLTKGSVFYFDLPASRKKTTQINE
;
A
#
# COMPACT_ATOMS: atom_id res chain seq x y z
N MET A 1 26.25 -25.00 -17.40
CA MET A 1 26.57 -26.22 -18.17
C MET A 1 26.19 -25.91 -19.61
N ASN A 2 27.18 -25.69 -20.47
CA ASN A 2 26.96 -25.13 -21.81
C ASN A 2 26.51 -26.23 -22.78
N LEU A 3 25.66 -25.86 -23.74
CA LEU A 3 25.06 -26.75 -24.74
C LEU A 3 26.11 -27.50 -25.60
N GLU A 4 27.32 -26.93 -25.72
CA GLU A 4 28.45 -27.54 -26.44
C GLU A 4 29.09 -28.71 -25.69
N ASP A 5 28.98 -28.77 -24.36
CA ASP A 5 29.49 -29.90 -23.57
C ASP A 5 28.56 -31.12 -23.67
N LEU A 6 27.26 -30.91 -23.89
CA LEU A 6 26.28 -32.01 -24.12
C LEU A 6 26.47 -32.67 -25.49
N ILE A 7 26.85 -31.90 -26.52
CA ILE A 7 27.00 -32.41 -27.90
C ILE A 7 28.28 -33.25 -28.05
N ARG A 8 29.32 -32.98 -27.24
CA ARG A 8 30.57 -33.76 -27.25
C ARG A 8 30.47 -35.12 -26.56
N GLU A 9 29.49 -35.34 -25.70
CA GLU A 9 29.24 -36.68 -25.12
C GLU A 9 28.44 -37.59 -26.08
N GLU A 10 27.68 -37.05 -27.04
CA GLU A 10 26.94 -37.84 -28.02
C GLU A 10 27.80 -38.37 -29.21
N GLU A 11 28.99 -37.82 -29.46
CA GLU A 11 29.84 -38.24 -30.60
C GLU A 11 30.80 -39.42 -30.31
N ASN A 12 30.80 -40.00 -29.10
CA ASN A 12 31.74 -41.07 -28.72
C ASN A 12 31.12 -42.48 -28.58
N GLU A 13 29.86 -42.69 -28.96
CA GLU A 13 29.20 -44.01 -28.88
C GLU A 13 28.91 -44.59 -30.28
N THR A 14 29.90 -45.22 -30.91
CA THR A 14 29.66 -46.28 -31.91
C THR A 14 30.73 -47.36 -31.87
N THR A 15 31.13 -47.76 -30.65
CA THR A 15 31.56 -49.15 -30.44
C THR A 15 30.33 -49.85 -29.91
N GLN A 16 29.54 -50.45 -30.81
CA GLN A 16 28.37 -51.24 -30.39
C GLN A 16 28.92 -52.40 -29.54
N GLU A 17 28.81 -52.30 -28.21
CA GLU A 17 29.25 -53.35 -27.30
C GLU A 17 28.61 -54.66 -27.75
N ARG A 18 29.44 -55.65 -28.10
CA ARG A 18 28.93 -56.96 -28.50
C ARG A 18 28.22 -57.57 -27.31
N THR A 19 26.99 -58.03 -27.52
CA THR A 19 26.21 -58.69 -26.47
C THR A 19 26.94 -59.94 -26.03
N ARG A 20 27.23 -60.01 -24.73
CA ARG A 20 27.90 -61.16 -24.12
C ARG A 20 26.92 -62.31 -23.93
N ILE A 21 27.31 -63.50 -24.37
CA ILE A 21 26.57 -64.75 -24.16
C ILE A 21 27.48 -65.72 -23.42
N LEU A 22 26.98 -66.27 -22.31
CA LEU A 22 27.61 -67.39 -21.64
C LEU A 22 26.99 -68.69 -22.14
N VAL A 23 27.80 -69.56 -22.73
CA VAL A 23 27.37 -70.85 -23.26
C VAL A 23 27.99 -71.96 -22.41
N VAL A 24 27.16 -72.86 -21.90
CA VAL A 24 27.58 -73.98 -21.05
C VAL A 24 27.07 -75.30 -21.66
N LEU A 25 27.95 -76.01 -22.35
CA LEU A 25 27.64 -77.24 -23.10
C LEU A 25 28.67 -78.33 -22.79
N LYS A 26 28.23 -79.59 -22.67
CA LYS A 26 29.16 -80.73 -22.55
C LYS A 26 30.01 -80.87 -23.82
N ASP A 27 31.23 -81.40 -23.67
CA ASP A 27 32.22 -81.61 -24.74
C ASP A 27 32.90 -83.01 -24.65
N ASN A 28 32.26 -83.96 -23.96
CA ASN A 28 32.90 -85.25 -23.60
C ASN A 28 32.88 -86.28 -24.74
N THR A 29 32.02 -86.10 -25.73
CA THR A 29 31.88 -87.00 -26.89
C THR A 29 32.13 -86.27 -28.21
N PRO A 30 32.53 -86.98 -29.29
CA PRO A 30 32.70 -86.36 -30.61
C PRO A 30 31.44 -85.66 -31.16
N SER A 31 30.24 -86.11 -30.76
CA SER A 31 28.98 -85.48 -31.15
C SER A 31 28.72 -84.20 -30.35
N GLU A 32 29.00 -84.21 -29.04
CA GLU A 32 28.91 -83.02 -28.18
C GLU A 32 29.93 -81.94 -28.56
N LEU A 33 31.16 -82.33 -28.92
CA LEU A 33 32.18 -81.39 -29.42
C LEU A 33 31.76 -80.70 -30.72
N LYS A 34 31.05 -81.40 -31.62
CA LYS A 34 30.53 -80.79 -32.84
C LYS A 34 29.44 -79.76 -32.54
N GLU A 35 28.55 -80.07 -31.60
CA GLU A 35 27.51 -79.15 -31.13
C GLU A 35 28.11 -77.93 -30.42
N TYR A 36 29.12 -78.15 -29.58
CA TYR A 36 29.88 -77.10 -28.90
C TYR A 36 30.45 -76.08 -29.90
N TYR A 37 31.23 -76.55 -30.88
CA TYR A 37 31.82 -75.67 -31.90
C TYR A 37 30.77 -75.07 -32.84
N PHE A 38 29.68 -75.78 -33.12
CA PHE A 38 28.59 -75.25 -33.93
C PHE A 38 27.93 -74.04 -33.26
N VAL A 39 27.57 -74.15 -31.97
CA VAL A 39 26.96 -73.05 -31.22
C VAL A 39 27.93 -71.88 -31.08
N GLU A 40 29.19 -72.15 -30.72
CA GLU A 40 30.24 -71.11 -30.60
C GLU A 40 30.44 -70.36 -31.93
N ALA A 41 30.68 -71.07 -33.03
CA ALA A 41 30.91 -70.47 -34.33
C ALA A 41 29.71 -69.67 -34.81
N THR A 42 28.49 -70.23 -34.67
CA THR A 42 27.26 -69.57 -35.10
C THR A 42 27.05 -68.23 -34.37
N LEU A 43 27.26 -68.20 -33.06
CA LEU A 43 27.08 -66.98 -32.26
C LEU A 43 28.18 -65.93 -32.55
N LEU A 44 29.44 -66.37 -32.72
CA LEU A 44 30.54 -65.48 -33.09
C LEU A 44 30.35 -64.86 -34.49
N GLU A 45 29.90 -65.66 -35.46
CA GLU A 45 29.59 -65.19 -36.82
C GLU A 45 28.44 -64.17 -36.84
N ASN A 46 27.51 -64.25 -35.89
CA ASN A 46 26.40 -63.32 -35.71
C ASN A 46 26.73 -62.15 -34.74
N ASN A 47 28.02 -61.86 -34.54
CA ASN A 47 28.52 -60.68 -33.81
C ASN A 47 28.19 -60.64 -32.31
N TYR A 48 28.02 -61.81 -31.68
CA TYR A 48 27.97 -61.92 -30.22
C TYR A 48 29.37 -62.12 -29.63
N ASP A 49 29.58 -61.66 -28.40
CA ASP A 49 30.77 -61.97 -27.62
C ASP A 49 30.48 -63.22 -26.79
N VAL A 50 31.17 -64.31 -27.07
CA VAL A 50 30.79 -65.63 -26.56
C VAL A 50 31.85 -66.14 -25.60
N PHE A 51 31.45 -66.40 -24.36
CA PHE A 51 32.23 -67.22 -23.44
C PHE A 51 31.61 -68.61 -23.40
N ILE A 52 32.32 -69.62 -23.91
CA ILE A 52 31.84 -71.00 -23.90
C ILE A 52 32.68 -71.87 -22.97
N THR A 53 32.03 -72.70 -22.16
CA THR A 53 32.69 -73.61 -21.22
C THR A 53 31.94 -74.93 -21.08
N SER A 54 32.66 -76.01 -20.83
CA SER A 54 32.09 -77.33 -20.54
C SER A 54 32.00 -77.63 -19.04
N SER A 55 32.47 -76.71 -18.20
CA SER A 55 32.48 -76.86 -16.75
C SER A 55 31.45 -75.93 -16.10
N GLY A 56 30.46 -76.51 -15.42
CA GLY A 56 29.49 -75.72 -14.64
C GLY A 56 30.14 -74.87 -13.55
N PHE A 57 31.26 -75.33 -12.95
CA PHE A 57 31.97 -74.57 -11.93
C PHE A 57 32.63 -73.33 -12.52
N THR A 58 33.24 -73.46 -13.70
CA THR A 58 33.82 -72.34 -14.45
C THR A 58 32.72 -71.36 -14.87
N ALA A 59 31.56 -71.87 -15.31
CA ALA A 59 30.41 -71.03 -15.64
C ALA A 59 29.94 -70.19 -14.44
N ILE A 60 29.79 -70.78 -13.24
CA ILE A 60 29.40 -70.01 -12.04
C ILE A 60 30.46 -68.97 -11.65
N GLN A 61 31.75 -69.31 -11.77
CA GLN A 61 32.82 -68.33 -11.51
C GLN A 61 32.76 -67.15 -12.49
N GLU A 62 32.52 -67.44 -13.77
CA GLU A 62 32.44 -66.43 -14.82
C GLU A 62 31.16 -65.61 -14.73
N MET A 63 30.03 -66.20 -14.32
CA MET A 63 28.75 -65.52 -14.08
C MET A 63 28.84 -64.38 -13.06
N ARG A 64 29.93 -64.26 -12.29
CA ARG A 64 30.21 -63.03 -11.51
C ARG A 64 30.21 -61.78 -12.39
N ALA A 65 30.60 -61.91 -13.66
CA ALA A 65 30.29 -60.94 -14.68
C ALA A 65 28.83 -61.16 -15.15
N ALA A 66 28.00 -60.12 -15.11
CA ALA A 66 26.61 -60.24 -15.55
C ALA A 66 26.52 -60.54 -17.06
N TYR A 67 25.86 -61.65 -17.41
CA TYR A 67 25.58 -62.04 -18.79
C TYR A 67 24.12 -61.75 -19.15
N PRO A 68 23.87 -60.93 -20.18
CA PRO A 68 22.51 -60.67 -20.66
C PRO A 68 21.78 -61.92 -21.17
N LEU A 69 22.53 -62.87 -21.73
CA LEU A 69 22.03 -64.14 -22.26
C LEU A 69 22.90 -65.29 -21.76
N VAL A 70 22.24 -66.38 -21.35
CA VAL A 70 22.92 -67.61 -20.94
C VAL A 70 22.31 -68.77 -21.71
N ILE A 71 23.13 -69.60 -22.34
CA ILE A 71 22.71 -70.85 -22.97
C ILE A 71 23.29 -71.98 -22.12
N ALA A 72 22.46 -72.73 -21.42
CA ALA A 72 22.92 -73.74 -20.46
C ALA A 72 22.30 -75.11 -20.77
N GLN A 73 23.14 -76.13 -20.88
CA GLN A 73 22.66 -77.51 -20.97
C GLN A 73 22.08 -77.98 -19.62
N ILE A 74 20.97 -78.75 -19.65
CA ILE A 74 20.25 -79.14 -18.43
C ILE A 74 21.06 -80.02 -17.47
N ASP A 75 21.88 -80.92 -18.03
CA ASP A 75 22.76 -81.81 -17.28
C ASP A 75 24.20 -81.57 -17.74
N ILE A 76 25.02 -80.92 -16.90
CA ILE A 76 26.44 -80.62 -17.12
C ILE A 76 27.23 -81.27 -15.97
N SER A 77 28.43 -81.80 -16.26
CA SER A 77 29.24 -82.50 -15.25
C SER A 77 29.49 -81.61 -14.02
N GLY A 78 28.85 -81.97 -12.90
CA GLY A 78 29.08 -81.38 -11.57
C GLY A 78 28.05 -80.37 -11.08
N ILE A 79 27.24 -79.74 -11.95
CA ILE A 79 26.22 -78.72 -11.61
C ILE A 79 25.01 -78.91 -12.52
N ARG A 80 23.79 -78.85 -11.97
CA ARG A 80 22.55 -78.97 -12.77
C ARG A 80 22.21 -77.63 -13.45
N GLY A 81 21.64 -77.66 -14.66
CA GLY A 81 21.23 -76.45 -15.39
C GLY A 81 20.26 -75.54 -14.62
N LEU A 82 19.49 -76.11 -13.68
CA LEU A 82 18.66 -75.36 -12.73
C LEU A 82 19.48 -74.42 -11.81
N GLU A 83 20.64 -74.89 -11.32
CA GLU A 83 21.50 -74.09 -10.44
C GLU A 83 22.13 -72.93 -11.23
N LEU A 84 22.45 -73.15 -12.51
CA LEU A 84 22.93 -72.09 -13.41
C LEU A 84 21.85 -71.05 -13.70
N LEU A 85 20.59 -71.47 -13.92
CA LEU A 85 19.45 -70.56 -14.06
C LEU A 85 19.29 -69.67 -12.83
N GLN A 86 19.24 -70.28 -11.64
CA GLN A 86 19.09 -69.54 -10.39
C GLN A 86 20.25 -68.57 -10.15
N THR A 87 21.48 -69.01 -10.44
CA THR A 87 22.67 -68.17 -10.33
C THR A 87 22.58 -66.98 -11.28
N ALA A 88 22.27 -67.20 -12.56
CA ALA A 88 22.14 -66.14 -13.55
C ALA A 88 21.08 -65.10 -13.15
N LEU A 89 19.87 -65.56 -12.77
CA LEU A 89 18.78 -64.68 -12.35
C LEU A 89 19.03 -63.97 -11.01
N SER A 90 19.88 -64.53 -10.14
CA SER A 90 20.26 -63.85 -8.88
C SER A 90 21.26 -62.71 -9.09
N ILE A 91 22.06 -62.79 -10.16
CA ILE A 91 23.08 -61.80 -10.50
C ILE A 91 22.47 -60.69 -11.36
N ASP A 92 21.59 -61.08 -12.29
CA ASP A 92 20.87 -60.19 -13.19
C ASP A 92 19.45 -60.75 -13.39
N ASP A 93 18.48 -60.13 -12.74
CA ASP A 93 17.07 -60.55 -12.71
C ASP A 93 16.39 -60.48 -14.09
N GLU A 94 17.01 -59.78 -15.03
CA GLU A 94 16.55 -59.64 -16.41
C GLU A 94 17.31 -60.56 -17.38
N SER A 95 18.26 -61.37 -16.91
CA SER A 95 19.05 -62.28 -17.78
C SER A 95 18.12 -63.30 -18.44
N GLN A 96 18.33 -63.59 -19.72
CA GLN A 96 17.51 -64.57 -20.43
C GLN A 96 18.28 -65.87 -20.61
N VAL A 97 17.76 -66.92 -19.99
CA VAL A 97 18.41 -68.23 -19.97
C VAL A 97 17.71 -69.18 -20.94
N LEU A 98 18.45 -69.64 -21.94
CA LEU A 98 18.04 -70.68 -22.89
C LEU A 98 18.58 -72.04 -22.43
N ILE A 99 17.69 -73.03 -22.30
CA ILE A 99 18.08 -74.37 -21.83
C ILE A 99 18.31 -75.32 -22.99
N VAL A 100 19.49 -75.91 -23.11
CA VAL A 100 19.76 -76.93 -24.12
C VAL A 100 19.47 -78.32 -23.53
N THR A 101 18.54 -79.06 -24.12
CA THR A 101 18.05 -80.33 -23.57
C THR A 101 17.88 -81.42 -24.62
N ASP A 102 18.05 -82.68 -24.20
CA ASP A 102 17.59 -83.83 -24.96
C ASP A 102 16.08 -84.07 -24.74
N PRO A 103 15.38 -84.75 -25.67
CA PRO A 103 13.96 -85.11 -25.50
C PRO A 103 13.67 -85.91 -24.22
N SER A 104 14.64 -86.68 -23.72
CA SER A 104 14.51 -87.46 -22.49
C SER A 104 14.46 -86.60 -21.21
N HIS A 105 14.96 -85.37 -21.26
CA HIS A 105 15.01 -84.44 -20.11
C HIS A 105 13.99 -83.29 -20.23
N LEU A 106 12.99 -83.45 -21.11
CA LEU A 106 11.89 -82.49 -21.27
C LEU A 106 11.14 -82.19 -19.95
N PRO A 107 10.82 -83.16 -19.07
CA PRO A 107 10.14 -82.86 -17.82
C PRO A 107 10.92 -81.87 -16.93
N GLU A 108 12.22 -82.05 -16.82
CA GLU A 108 13.12 -81.17 -16.05
C GLU A 108 13.25 -79.80 -16.73
N THR A 109 13.28 -79.76 -18.07
CA THR A 109 13.29 -78.50 -18.82
C THR A 109 12.03 -77.68 -18.59
N MET A 110 10.86 -78.32 -18.57
CA MET A 110 9.61 -77.63 -18.26
C MET A 110 9.62 -77.02 -16.86
N GLU A 111 10.31 -77.64 -15.90
CA GLU A 111 10.50 -77.07 -14.57
C GLU A 111 11.37 -75.80 -14.62
N THR A 112 12.46 -75.80 -15.40
CA THR A 112 13.31 -74.60 -15.56
C THR A 112 12.57 -73.41 -16.18
N LEU A 113 11.68 -73.64 -17.17
CA LEU A 113 10.86 -72.57 -17.76
C LEU A 113 9.91 -71.95 -16.73
N ARG A 114 9.29 -72.78 -15.87
CA ARG A 114 8.44 -72.29 -14.77
C ARG A 114 9.21 -71.48 -13.74
N LEU A 115 10.51 -71.69 -13.65
CA LEU A 115 11.41 -71.01 -12.72
C LEU A 115 12.15 -69.82 -13.35
N GLY A 116 11.81 -69.44 -14.59
CA GLY A 116 12.27 -68.20 -15.22
C GLY A 116 13.27 -68.39 -16.36
N ALA A 117 13.56 -69.61 -16.79
CA ALA A 117 14.23 -69.80 -18.08
C ALA A 117 13.34 -69.27 -19.21
N TYR A 118 13.94 -68.63 -20.20
CA TYR A 118 13.23 -67.98 -21.30
C TYR A 118 12.60 -69.01 -22.25
N ASP A 119 13.42 -69.92 -22.74
CA ASP A 119 13.01 -70.98 -23.68
C ASP A 119 14.06 -72.12 -23.64
N TYR A 120 13.87 -73.16 -24.44
CA TYR A 120 14.79 -74.28 -24.56
C TYR A 120 15.15 -74.60 -26.02
N LEU A 121 16.27 -75.26 -26.25
CA LEU A 121 16.73 -75.79 -27.54
C LEU A 121 16.84 -77.31 -27.45
N LEU A 122 16.33 -78.02 -28.46
CA LEU A 122 16.44 -79.47 -28.52
C LEU A 122 17.76 -79.90 -29.16
N LYS A 123 18.41 -80.90 -28.56
CA LYS A 123 19.59 -81.53 -29.12
C LYS A 123 19.24 -82.50 -30.28
N PRO A 124 20.11 -82.65 -31.29
CA PRO A 124 21.34 -81.88 -31.49
C PRO A 124 21.03 -80.47 -32.03
N VAL A 125 21.66 -79.43 -31.49
CA VAL A 125 21.54 -78.05 -31.97
C VAL A 125 22.30 -77.95 -33.30
N THR A 126 21.57 -78.13 -34.41
CA THR A 126 22.15 -78.10 -35.78
C THR A 126 21.48 -77.09 -36.71
N ASP A 127 20.36 -76.50 -36.28
CA ASP A 127 19.63 -75.51 -37.07
C ASP A 127 20.04 -74.09 -36.62
N VAL A 128 20.74 -73.39 -37.52
CA VAL A 128 21.17 -71.99 -37.31
C VAL A 128 19.96 -71.08 -37.13
N SER A 129 18.91 -71.25 -37.94
CA SER A 129 17.72 -70.41 -37.86
C SER A 129 16.98 -70.61 -36.54
N GLU A 130 16.90 -71.84 -36.03
CA GLU A 130 16.27 -72.10 -34.73
C GLU A 130 17.06 -71.47 -33.58
N LEU A 131 18.38 -71.69 -33.53
CA LEU A 131 19.26 -71.11 -32.51
C LEU A 131 19.19 -69.59 -32.51
N MET A 132 19.36 -68.97 -33.68
CA MET A 132 19.39 -67.51 -33.79
C MET A 132 18.05 -66.88 -33.48
N ASN A 133 16.93 -67.45 -33.94
CA ASN A 133 15.60 -66.94 -33.60
C ASN A 133 15.36 -66.92 -32.09
N LYS A 134 15.76 -67.99 -31.37
CA LYS A 134 15.59 -68.04 -29.90
C LYS A 134 16.49 -67.04 -29.18
N VAL A 135 17.73 -66.88 -29.64
CA VAL A 135 18.70 -65.92 -29.08
C VAL A 135 18.25 -64.47 -29.31
N GLU A 136 17.80 -64.13 -30.53
CA GLU A 136 17.32 -62.80 -30.88
C GLU A 136 16.03 -62.44 -30.13
N ASN A 137 15.09 -63.38 -30.00
CA ASN A 137 13.85 -63.16 -29.25
C ASN A 137 14.13 -63.00 -27.75
N ALA A 138 15.04 -63.80 -27.19
CA ALA A 138 15.50 -63.63 -25.81
C ALA A 138 16.11 -62.24 -25.60
N TRP A 139 17.04 -61.84 -26.48
CA TRP A 139 17.65 -60.53 -26.43
C TRP A 139 16.64 -59.38 -26.49
N SER A 140 15.73 -59.43 -27.48
CA SER A 140 14.69 -58.41 -27.68
C SER A 140 13.77 -58.31 -26.47
N THR A 141 13.41 -59.45 -25.87
CA THR A 141 12.59 -59.50 -24.66
C THR A 141 13.29 -58.80 -23.49
N ARG A 142 14.58 -59.05 -23.28
CA ARG A 142 15.37 -58.36 -22.24
C ARG A 142 15.40 -56.85 -22.47
N GLN A 143 15.70 -56.42 -23.70
CA GLN A 143 15.78 -54.99 -24.02
C GLN A 143 14.46 -54.28 -23.73
N LEU A 144 13.33 -54.87 -24.14
CA LEU A 144 12.00 -54.33 -23.85
C LEU A 144 11.71 -54.24 -22.35
N LYS A 145 12.17 -55.19 -21.54
CA LYS A 145 11.99 -55.14 -20.08
C LYS A 145 12.82 -54.03 -19.45
N LEU A 146 14.09 -53.89 -19.85
CA LEU A 146 14.97 -52.81 -19.37
C LEU A 146 14.43 -51.44 -19.76
N GLU A 147 13.96 -51.28 -21.00
CA GLU A 147 13.33 -50.05 -21.48
C GLU A 147 12.05 -49.72 -20.68
N ASN A 148 11.16 -50.69 -20.48
CA ASN A 148 9.97 -50.48 -19.65
C ASN A 148 10.31 -50.09 -18.21
N LYS A 149 11.32 -50.72 -17.60
CA LYS A 149 11.79 -50.39 -16.24
C LYS A 149 12.29 -48.94 -16.18
N LYS A 150 13.02 -48.49 -17.20
CA LYS A 150 13.47 -47.10 -17.34
C LYS A 150 12.29 -46.13 -17.47
N LEU A 151 11.35 -46.40 -18.39
CA LEU A 151 10.18 -45.54 -18.61
C LEU A 151 9.32 -45.42 -17.35
N LEU A 152 9.15 -46.50 -16.58
CA LEU A 152 8.41 -46.48 -15.32
C LEU A 152 9.07 -45.58 -14.28
N LEU A 153 10.40 -45.61 -14.19
CA LEU A 153 11.15 -44.72 -13.29
C LEU A 153 11.01 -43.25 -13.73
N ASP A 154 11.15 -42.96 -15.02
CA ASP A 154 11.01 -41.60 -15.56
C ASP A 154 9.60 -41.04 -15.32
N LEU A 155 8.58 -41.87 -15.52
CA LEU A 155 7.19 -41.51 -15.26
C LEU A 155 6.93 -41.23 -13.78
N GLN A 156 7.52 -42.02 -12.88
CA GLN A 156 7.43 -41.80 -11.43
C GLN A 156 8.04 -40.45 -11.05
N VAL A 157 9.26 -40.18 -11.50
CA VAL A 157 9.95 -38.90 -11.24
C VAL A 157 9.14 -37.72 -11.78
N SER A 158 8.60 -37.84 -13.00
CA SER A 158 7.76 -36.81 -13.62
C SER A 158 6.48 -36.54 -12.82
N ASN A 159 5.78 -37.59 -12.37
CA ASN A 159 4.57 -37.44 -11.55
C ASN A 159 4.84 -36.80 -10.19
N GLU A 160 5.97 -37.12 -9.56
CA GLU A 160 6.37 -36.47 -8.32
C GLU A 160 6.64 -34.98 -8.53
N ASN A 161 7.34 -34.62 -9.60
CA ASN A 161 7.60 -33.24 -9.97
C ASN A 161 6.31 -32.47 -10.25
N LEU A 162 5.38 -33.04 -11.04
CA LEU A 162 4.07 -32.45 -11.29
C LEU A 162 3.28 -32.21 -10.00
N THR A 163 3.30 -33.18 -9.09
CA THR A 163 2.62 -33.06 -7.78
C THR A 163 3.23 -31.93 -6.95
N ARG A 164 4.56 -31.78 -6.95
CA ARG A 164 5.25 -30.67 -6.28
C ARG A 164 4.87 -29.32 -6.87
N THR A 165 4.90 -29.20 -8.20
CA THR A 165 4.55 -27.95 -8.91
C THR A 165 3.09 -27.57 -8.68
N ASN A 166 2.15 -28.52 -8.76
CA ASN A 166 0.74 -28.26 -8.48
C ASN A 166 0.52 -27.74 -7.05
N ARG A 167 1.22 -28.31 -6.05
CA ARG A 167 1.15 -27.79 -4.67
C ARG A 167 1.71 -26.38 -4.54
N GLN A 168 2.78 -26.05 -5.26
CA GLN A 168 3.32 -24.69 -5.27
C GLN A 168 2.35 -23.70 -5.92
N LEU A 169 1.71 -24.11 -7.02
CA LEU A 169 0.75 -23.29 -7.75
C LEU A 169 -0.49 -22.98 -6.90
N GLU A 170 -1.04 -23.98 -6.19
CA GLU A 170 -2.17 -23.77 -5.29
C GLU A 170 -1.82 -22.80 -4.14
N LYS A 171 -0.62 -22.90 -3.57
CA LYS A 171 -0.15 -21.94 -2.56
C LYS A 171 -0.07 -20.52 -3.12
N ALA A 172 0.60 -20.33 -4.25
CA ALA A 172 0.73 -19.03 -4.89
C ALA A 172 -0.64 -18.43 -5.24
N LYS A 173 -1.59 -19.25 -5.70
CA LYS A 173 -2.96 -18.82 -5.97
C LYS A 173 -3.65 -18.29 -4.71
N THR A 174 -3.58 -19.03 -3.60
CA THR A 174 -4.19 -18.58 -2.34
C THR A 174 -3.55 -17.30 -1.78
N GLU A 175 -2.24 -17.12 -1.96
CA GLU A 175 -1.53 -15.90 -1.58
C GLU A 175 -1.99 -14.69 -2.42
N ILE A 176 -2.14 -14.87 -3.74
CA ILE A 176 -2.66 -13.83 -4.64
C ILE A 176 -4.10 -13.45 -4.28
N GLU A 177 -4.96 -14.43 -4.00
CA GLU A 177 -6.35 -14.17 -3.59
C GLU A 177 -6.41 -13.37 -2.28
N ALA A 178 -5.55 -13.70 -1.30
CA ALA A 178 -5.45 -12.95 -0.06
C ALA A 178 -4.94 -11.52 -0.27
N TRP A 179 -3.89 -11.33 -1.08
CA TRP A 179 -3.38 -10.00 -1.41
C TRP A 179 -4.38 -9.14 -2.18
N ASN A 180 -5.14 -9.73 -3.11
CA ASN A 180 -6.18 -9.01 -3.83
C ASN A 180 -7.27 -8.50 -2.89
N ALA A 181 -7.74 -9.33 -1.94
CA ALA A 181 -8.72 -8.91 -0.95
C ALA A 181 -8.21 -7.77 -0.06
N GLU A 182 -6.96 -7.84 0.41
CA GLU A 182 -6.34 -6.77 1.19
C GLU A 182 -6.19 -5.47 0.38
N LEU A 183 -5.78 -5.59 -0.88
CA LEU A 183 -5.61 -4.44 -1.76
C LEU A 183 -6.94 -3.74 -2.05
N GLU A 184 -8.01 -4.51 -2.29
CA GLU A 184 -9.37 -3.97 -2.48
C GLU A 184 -9.85 -3.19 -1.25
N GLU A 185 -9.64 -3.71 -0.05
CA GLU A 185 -9.98 -3.01 1.19
C GLU A 185 -9.19 -1.71 1.35
N ARG A 186 -7.87 -1.76 1.09
CA ARG A 186 -7.00 -0.59 1.16
C ARG A 186 -7.41 0.48 0.16
N VAL A 187 -7.71 0.09 -1.08
CA VAL A 187 -8.19 1.02 -2.12
C VAL A 187 -9.50 1.65 -1.67
N LYS A 188 -10.45 0.88 -1.14
CA LYS A 188 -11.74 1.40 -0.66
C LYS A 188 -11.56 2.45 0.45
N LEU A 189 -10.71 2.16 1.45
CA LEU A 189 -10.43 3.10 2.53
C LEU A 189 -9.80 4.39 2.01
N ARG A 190 -8.80 4.29 1.12
CA ARG A 190 -8.15 5.45 0.52
C ARG A 190 -9.10 6.29 -0.34
N THR A 191 -10.01 5.66 -1.06
CA THR A 191 -11.03 6.38 -1.84
C THR A 191 -11.94 7.20 -0.93
N ILE A 192 -12.40 6.65 0.21
CA ILE A 192 -13.22 7.38 1.18
C ILE A 192 -12.47 8.58 1.78
N GLU A 193 -11.19 8.40 2.14
CA GLU A 193 -10.34 9.50 2.63
C GLU A 193 -10.19 10.62 1.59
N LEU A 194 -9.94 10.24 0.33
CA LEU A 194 -9.79 11.19 -0.78
C LEU A 194 -11.08 11.94 -1.08
N GLU A 195 -12.23 11.26 -1.07
CA GLU A 195 -13.54 11.89 -1.28
C GLU A 195 -13.81 12.94 -0.21
N LYS A 196 -13.56 12.61 1.07
CA LYS A 196 -13.73 13.54 2.18
C LYS A 196 -12.81 14.76 2.06
N ALA A 197 -11.53 14.54 1.80
CA ALA A 197 -10.56 15.63 1.63
C ALA A 197 -10.92 16.53 0.43
N ASN A 198 -11.43 15.96 -0.66
CA ASN A 198 -11.86 16.72 -1.83
C ASN A 198 -13.14 17.54 -1.55
N GLU A 199 -14.07 17.01 -0.76
CA GLU A 199 -15.24 17.77 -0.31
C GLU A 199 -14.85 18.95 0.60
N GLU A 200 -13.94 18.73 1.55
CA GLU A 200 -13.36 19.80 2.37
C GLU A 200 -12.66 20.86 1.51
N LEU A 201 -11.87 20.43 0.51
CA LEU A 201 -11.21 21.37 -0.41
C LEU A 201 -12.22 22.19 -1.22
N ARG A 202 -13.28 21.56 -1.73
CA ARG A 202 -14.34 22.25 -2.50
C ARG A 202 -15.10 23.26 -1.65
N THR A 203 -15.38 22.93 -0.38
CA THR A 203 -16.04 23.88 0.53
C THR A 203 -15.14 25.08 0.81
N LEU A 204 -13.84 24.87 1.03
CA LEU A 204 -12.86 25.95 1.18
C LEU A 204 -12.74 26.82 -0.08
N ASP A 205 -12.68 26.20 -1.26
CA ASP A 205 -12.55 26.93 -2.53
C ASP A 205 -13.80 27.78 -2.84
N LYS A 206 -14.98 27.25 -2.50
CA LYS A 206 -16.23 28.01 -2.58
C LYS A 206 -16.23 29.20 -1.63
N LEU A 207 -15.87 29.00 -0.36
CA LEU A 207 -15.76 30.08 0.63
C LEU A 207 -14.77 31.17 0.18
N LYS A 208 -13.64 30.77 -0.41
CA LYS A 208 -12.66 31.69 -0.98
C LYS A 208 -13.23 32.48 -2.18
N SER A 209 -13.98 31.83 -3.05
CA SER A 209 -14.61 32.47 -4.22
C SER A 209 -15.71 33.46 -3.80
N ASP A 210 -16.55 33.07 -2.84
CA ASP A 210 -17.59 33.93 -2.27
C ASP A 210 -16.96 35.16 -1.59
N PHE A 211 -15.83 34.97 -0.89
CA PHE A 211 -15.05 36.07 -0.32
C PHE A 211 -14.54 37.06 -1.37
N MET A 212 -13.85 36.58 -2.40
CA MET A 212 -13.30 37.46 -3.45
C MET A 212 -14.41 38.25 -4.15
N THR A 213 -15.59 37.65 -4.29
CA THR A 213 -16.78 38.30 -4.83
C THR A 213 -17.27 39.40 -3.90
N ASN A 214 -17.45 39.10 -2.60
CA ASN A 214 -17.90 40.07 -1.60
C ASN A 214 -16.93 41.25 -1.47
N VAL A 215 -15.63 40.97 -1.44
CA VAL A 215 -14.56 41.97 -1.48
C VAL A 215 -14.68 42.90 -2.67
N GLY A 216 -14.91 42.33 -3.85
CA GLY A 216 -15.08 43.09 -5.09
C GLY A 216 -16.27 44.04 -5.01
N HIS A 217 -17.39 43.59 -4.42
CA HIS A 217 -18.58 44.42 -4.22
C HIS A 217 -18.35 45.53 -3.19
N GLU A 218 -17.84 45.17 -2.01
CA GLU A 218 -17.54 46.10 -0.90
C GLU A 218 -16.49 47.15 -1.27
N SER A 219 -15.58 46.82 -2.20
CA SER A 219 -14.60 47.78 -2.73
C SER A 219 -15.20 48.69 -3.82
N ARG A 220 -16.07 48.16 -4.68
CA ARG A 220 -16.63 48.89 -5.82
C ARG A 220 -17.56 50.02 -5.38
N THR A 221 -18.37 49.80 -4.34
CA THR A 221 -19.32 50.80 -3.81
C THR A 221 -18.63 52.11 -3.38
N PRO A 222 -17.68 52.10 -2.41
CA PRO A 222 -16.98 53.31 -2.00
C PRO A 222 -16.13 53.91 -3.15
N LEU A 223 -15.54 53.08 -4.02
CA LEU A 223 -14.77 53.59 -5.16
C LEU A 223 -15.64 54.35 -6.17
N THR A 224 -16.86 53.86 -6.41
CA THR A 224 -17.83 54.52 -7.30
C THR A 224 -18.31 55.84 -6.69
N SER A 225 -18.57 55.85 -5.38
CA SER A 225 -18.94 57.03 -4.62
C SER A 225 -17.84 58.11 -4.63
N ILE A 226 -16.60 57.73 -4.29
CA ILE A 226 -15.43 58.62 -4.34
C ILE A 226 -15.26 59.22 -5.73
N LYS A 227 -15.33 58.40 -6.78
CA LYS A 227 -15.24 58.86 -8.17
C LYS A 227 -16.38 59.84 -8.49
N GLY A 228 -17.62 59.52 -8.13
CA GLY A 228 -18.78 60.36 -8.39
C GLY A 228 -18.70 61.73 -7.71
N PHE A 229 -18.40 61.78 -6.41
CA PHE A 229 -18.26 63.05 -5.69
C PHE A 229 -17.06 63.87 -6.19
N THR A 230 -15.96 63.21 -6.56
CA THR A 230 -14.82 63.90 -7.19
C THR A 230 -15.20 64.48 -8.56
N GLU A 231 -15.91 63.73 -9.39
CA GLU A 231 -16.41 64.19 -10.69
C GLU A 231 -17.39 65.37 -10.54
N LEU A 232 -18.28 65.33 -9.54
CA LEU A 232 -19.19 66.44 -9.24
C LEU A 232 -18.43 67.71 -8.83
N LEU A 233 -17.45 67.60 -7.93
CA LEU A 233 -16.60 68.73 -7.52
C LEU A 233 -15.81 69.34 -8.69
N LEU A 234 -15.39 68.51 -9.66
CA LEU A 234 -14.66 68.97 -10.85
C LEU A 234 -15.57 69.59 -11.92
N MET A 235 -16.75 69.01 -12.18
CA MET A 235 -17.68 69.48 -13.22
C MET A 235 -18.48 70.70 -12.77
N TYR A 236 -18.81 70.79 -11.48
CA TYR A 236 -19.60 71.88 -10.90
C TYR A 236 -18.81 72.50 -9.75
N PRO A 237 -17.83 73.38 -10.03
CA PRO A 237 -17.10 74.10 -8.98
C PRO A 237 -18.10 74.96 -8.18
N SER A 238 -18.56 74.44 -7.05
CA SER A 238 -19.56 75.11 -6.22
C SER A 238 -18.92 76.31 -5.53
N THR A 239 -19.63 77.44 -5.50
CA THR A 239 -19.26 78.61 -4.69
C THR A 239 -19.71 78.48 -3.24
N ASP A 240 -20.47 77.42 -2.91
CA ASP A 240 -20.94 77.13 -1.56
C ASP A 240 -19.92 76.26 -0.79
N PRO A 241 -19.24 76.82 0.23
CA PRO A 241 -18.26 76.08 1.02
C PRO A 241 -18.85 74.88 1.77
N ASP A 242 -20.11 74.93 2.16
CA ASP A 242 -20.74 73.87 2.95
C ASP A 242 -20.96 72.61 2.10
N GLN A 243 -21.40 72.79 0.85
CA GLN A 243 -21.56 71.69 -0.12
C GLN A 243 -20.22 71.04 -0.50
N VAL A 244 -19.15 71.84 -0.64
CA VAL A 244 -17.80 71.32 -0.89
C VAL A 244 -17.31 70.50 0.31
N ALA A 245 -17.54 70.99 1.52
CA ALA A 245 -17.19 70.27 2.76
C ALA A 245 -17.97 68.95 2.90
N GLU A 246 -19.26 68.93 2.54
CA GLU A 246 -20.07 67.72 2.54
C GLU A 246 -19.51 66.64 1.58
N PHE A 247 -19.26 67.00 0.31
CA PHE A 247 -18.70 66.06 -0.68
C PHE A 247 -17.30 65.59 -0.30
N ALA A 248 -16.43 66.49 0.19
CA ALA A 248 -15.12 66.12 0.69
C ALA A 248 -15.21 65.18 1.90
N GLY A 249 -16.19 65.40 2.79
CA GLY A 249 -16.50 64.52 3.91
C GLY A 249 -16.90 63.11 3.46
N MET A 250 -17.76 63.00 2.46
CA MET A 250 -18.17 61.70 1.88
C MET A 250 -16.99 60.96 1.23
N ILE A 251 -16.14 61.66 0.47
CA ILE A 251 -14.91 61.11 -0.12
C ILE A 251 -13.99 60.57 0.97
N LEU A 252 -13.75 61.36 2.03
CA LEU A 252 -12.88 60.96 3.13
C LEU A 252 -13.45 59.74 3.89
N GLN A 253 -14.75 59.74 4.15
CA GLN A 253 -15.42 58.62 4.81
C GLN A 253 -15.25 57.32 4.01
N ASP A 254 -15.50 57.35 2.70
CA ASP A 254 -15.37 56.16 1.84
C ASP A 254 -13.91 55.75 1.62
N THR A 255 -12.97 56.69 1.62
CA THR A 255 -11.53 56.40 1.61
C THR A 255 -11.12 55.65 2.87
N ASN A 256 -11.59 56.10 4.03
CA ASN A 256 -11.33 55.43 5.30
C ASN A 256 -11.95 54.02 5.36
N LYS A 257 -13.13 53.81 4.75
CA LYS A 257 -13.72 52.47 4.60
C LYS A 257 -12.83 51.55 3.77
N LEU A 258 -12.30 52.03 2.64
CA LEU A 258 -11.38 51.26 1.79
C LEU A 258 -10.08 50.91 2.52
N ILE A 259 -9.49 51.85 3.26
CA ILE A 259 -8.27 51.61 4.05
C ILE A 259 -8.51 50.49 5.07
N ARG A 260 -9.63 50.51 5.80
CA ARG A 260 -10.00 49.44 6.74
C ARG A 260 -10.14 48.08 6.04
N LEU A 261 -10.70 48.06 4.83
CA LEU A 261 -10.88 46.85 4.03
C LEU A 261 -9.53 46.24 3.61
N VAL A 262 -8.62 47.06 3.10
CA VAL A 262 -7.28 46.62 2.71
C VAL A 262 -6.49 46.12 3.93
N ASN A 263 -6.52 46.84 5.05
CA ASN A 263 -5.81 46.44 6.27
C ASN A 263 -6.35 45.11 6.82
N GLY A 264 -7.68 44.92 6.82
CA GLY A 264 -8.29 43.64 7.24
C GLY A 264 -7.88 42.46 6.36
N MET A 265 -7.69 42.68 5.05
CA MET A 265 -7.16 41.63 4.15
C MET A 265 -5.70 41.28 4.44
N LEU A 266 -4.87 42.30 4.65
CA LEU A 266 -3.47 42.11 4.99
C LEU A 266 -3.35 41.34 6.31
N GLU A 267 -4.13 41.70 7.32
CA GLU A 267 -4.17 40.98 8.59
C GLU A 267 -4.57 39.51 8.41
N LEU A 268 -5.62 39.22 7.62
CA LEU A 268 -5.99 37.82 7.34
C LEU A 268 -4.90 37.06 6.57
N SER A 269 -4.24 37.70 5.61
CA SER A 269 -3.13 37.09 4.88
C SER A 269 -1.91 36.82 5.76
N GLU A 270 -1.60 37.73 6.70
CA GLU A 270 -0.56 37.53 7.72
C GLU A 270 -0.91 36.39 8.67
N LEU A 271 -2.21 36.23 8.98
CA LEU A 271 -2.72 35.15 9.81
C LEU A 271 -2.76 33.80 9.07
N ASP A 272 -2.88 33.76 7.75
CA ASP A 272 -2.87 32.51 6.97
C ASP A 272 -1.49 31.99 6.64
N SER A 273 -0.55 32.90 6.44
CA SER A 273 0.83 32.52 6.27
C SER A 273 1.37 32.05 7.63
N ASN A 274 1.72 30.77 7.76
CA ASN A 274 2.68 30.27 8.76
C ASN A 274 4.09 30.87 8.53
N SER A 275 4.18 32.07 7.95
CA SER A 275 5.46 32.71 7.69
C SER A 275 6.01 33.22 9.01
N ASP A 276 7.18 32.68 9.37
CA ASP A 276 8.05 33.10 10.47
C ASP A 276 8.40 34.61 10.48
N ASN A 277 7.93 35.38 9.49
CA ASN A 277 8.17 36.81 9.32
C ASN A 277 7.10 37.73 9.95
N VAL A 278 5.98 37.22 10.44
CA VAL A 278 5.03 38.06 11.20
C VAL A 278 5.52 38.14 12.63
N ASN A 279 5.86 39.35 13.10
CA ASN A 279 6.45 39.57 14.41
C ASN A 279 5.42 39.31 15.54
N TRP A 280 5.18 38.03 15.87
CA TRP A 280 4.37 37.57 17.01
C TRP A 280 5.13 37.66 18.34
N GLU A 281 6.11 38.57 18.41
CA GLU A 281 6.87 38.85 19.62
C GLU A 281 5.90 39.08 20.78
N SER A 282 6.03 38.24 21.78
CA SER A 282 5.23 38.29 23.00
C SER A 282 6.00 39.14 24.01
N GLY A 283 5.33 40.12 24.59
CA GLY A 283 5.84 40.93 25.69
C GLY A 283 4.97 40.81 26.92
N ASP A 284 5.40 41.48 27.99
CA ASP A 284 4.57 41.70 29.17
C ASP A 284 3.45 42.70 28.84
N VAL A 285 2.21 42.24 28.88
CA VAL A 285 1.02 43.04 28.58
C VAL A 285 0.13 43.14 29.82
N TYR A 286 -0.16 44.36 30.24
CA TYR A 286 -1.20 44.65 31.21
C TYR A 286 -2.49 44.99 30.47
N PHE A 287 -3.41 44.02 30.39
CA PHE A 287 -4.62 44.12 29.56
C PHE A 287 -5.55 45.33 29.88
N PRO A 288 -5.67 45.81 31.14
CA PRO A 288 -6.42 47.04 31.43
C PRO A 288 -6.01 48.24 30.58
N ASP A 289 -4.71 48.42 30.29
CA ASP A 289 -4.23 49.53 29.45
C ASP A 289 -4.80 49.44 28.03
N ILE A 290 -4.94 48.22 27.49
CA ILE A 290 -5.56 47.99 26.18
C ILE A 290 -7.05 48.39 26.23
N ILE A 291 -7.76 48.02 27.29
CA ILE A 291 -9.18 48.37 27.45
C ILE A 291 -9.36 49.88 27.49
N GLU A 292 -8.56 50.58 28.28
CA GLU A 292 -8.65 52.03 28.45
C GLU A 292 -8.39 52.75 27.12
N THR A 293 -7.27 52.46 26.44
CA THR A 293 -6.95 53.09 25.15
C THR A 293 -8.02 52.79 24.09
N SER A 294 -8.49 51.55 23.99
CA SER A 294 -9.51 51.20 22.99
C SER A 294 -10.87 51.84 23.28
N LEU A 295 -11.23 52.05 24.55
CA LEU A 295 -12.45 52.76 24.92
C LEU A 295 -12.36 54.27 24.67
N GLU A 296 -11.18 54.88 24.79
CA GLU A 296 -10.98 56.28 24.41
C GLU A 296 -11.24 56.47 22.91
N ILE A 297 -10.64 55.62 22.08
CA ILE A 297 -10.81 55.67 20.61
C ILE A 297 -12.27 55.43 20.22
N ILE A 298 -12.94 54.42 20.79
CA ILE A 298 -14.31 54.08 20.38
C ILE A 298 -15.33 55.17 20.76
N ARG A 299 -15.07 55.95 21.79
CA ARG A 299 -15.94 57.05 22.26
C ARG A 299 -15.88 58.29 21.38
N GLU A 300 -14.84 58.42 20.56
CA GLU A 300 -14.71 59.52 19.60
C GLU A 300 -15.44 59.23 18.28
N LEU A 301 -15.93 57.99 18.09
CA LEU A 301 -16.69 57.62 16.90
C LEU A 301 -18.09 58.26 16.93
N PRO A 302 -18.56 58.85 15.82
CA PRO A 302 -19.92 59.40 15.73
C PRO A 302 -21.00 58.37 16.08
N GLU A 303 -20.79 57.10 15.70
CA GLU A 303 -21.71 56.00 15.99
C GLU A 303 -21.86 55.71 17.50
N SER A 304 -20.96 56.25 18.33
CA SER A 304 -20.97 56.08 19.78
C SER A 304 -21.71 57.19 20.54
N GLU A 305 -22.13 58.26 19.86
CA GLU A 305 -22.65 59.50 20.45
C GLU A 305 -23.89 59.28 21.36
N ASN A 306 -24.66 58.22 21.12
CA ASN A 306 -25.85 57.83 21.90
C ASN A 306 -25.71 56.49 22.65
N ILE A 307 -24.48 56.03 22.93
CA ILE A 307 -24.21 54.76 23.63
C ILE A 307 -23.53 55.01 24.97
N SER A 308 -24.09 54.42 26.04
CA SER A 308 -23.47 54.47 27.36
C SER A 308 -22.40 53.40 27.54
N PHE A 309 -21.18 53.80 27.93
CA PHE A 309 -20.07 52.87 28.20
C PHE A 309 -19.86 52.66 29.69
N GLN A 310 -19.72 51.40 30.11
CA GLN A 310 -19.38 51.03 31.48
C GLN A 310 -18.22 50.04 31.49
N MET A 311 -17.35 50.15 32.50
CA MET A 311 -16.19 49.29 32.66
C MET A 311 -16.15 48.72 34.08
N LYS A 312 -15.86 47.43 34.21
CA LYS A 312 -15.65 46.74 35.49
C LYS A 312 -14.41 45.84 35.39
N ILE A 313 -13.32 46.26 36.03
CA ILE A 313 -12.05 45.54 36.05
C ILE A 313 -11.79 45.07 37.49
N ASP A 314 -11.47 43.78 37.67
CA ASP A 314 -11.09 43.23 38.98
C ASP A 314 -9.73 43.80 39.46
N GLU A 315 -9.55 43.99 40.77
CA GLU A 315 -8.33 44.60 41.35
C GLU A 315 -7.04 43.75 41.24
N ASN A 316 -7.12 42.52 40.71
CA ASN A 316 -6.00 41.56 40.69
C ASN A 316 -5.83 40.89 39.32
N ILE A 317 -5.79 41.68 38.24
CA ILE A 317 -5.50 41.18 36.89
C ILE A 317 -4.00 40.92 36.73
N PRO A 318 -3.57 39.71 36.33
CA PRO A 318 -2.17 39.41 36.07
C PRO A 318 -1.68 40.07 34.77
N ILE A 319 -0.38 40.33 34.70
CA ILE A 319 0.32 40.58 33.43
C ILE A 319 0.28 39.28 32.61
N ILE A 320 0.01 39.40 31.31
CA ILE A 320 -0.03 38.28 30.38
C ILE A 320 1.13 38.36 29.37
N GLN A 321 1.58 37.21 28.90
CA GLN A 321 2.60 37.11 27.85
C GLN A 321 1.92 37.05 26.47
N ALA A 322 1.88 38.19 25.78
CA ALA A 322 1.12 38.35 24.55
C ALA A 322 1.68 39.43 23.63
N ASN A 323 1.20 39.46 22.39
CA ASN A 323 1.40 40.58 21.49
C ASN A 323 0.30 41.64 21.74
N GLY A 324 0.67 42.77 22.34
CA GLY A 324 -0.26 43.82 22.74
C GLY A 324 -1.03 44.44 21.57
N ASP A 325 -0.39 44.63 20.42
CA ASP A 325 -1.01 45.25 19.25
C ASP A 325 -2.08 44.34 18.64
N LYS A 326 -1.78 43.04 18.47
CA LYS A 326 -2.77 42.08 18.00
C LYS A 326 -3.94 41.94 18.99
N LEU A 327 -3.69 41.95 20.30
CA LEU A 327 -4.76 41.96 21.29
C LEU A 327 -5.62 43.23 21.24
N ARG A 328 -5.02 44.39 20.95
CA ARG A 328 -5.74 45.65 20.72
C ARG A 328 -6.64 45.56 19.50
N THR A 329 -6.17 44.97 18.40
CA THR A 329 -7.00 44.67 17.21
C THR A 329 -8.18 43.78 17.58
N ALA A 330 -7.91 42.65 18.26
CA ALA A 330 -8.94 41.69 18.63
C ALA A 330 -10.04 42.31 19.52
N PHE A 331 -9.64 43.11 20.52
CA PHE A 331 -10.56 43.81 21.41
C PHE A 331 -11.31 44.96 20.71
N GLY A 332 -10.60 45.73 19.88
CA GLY A 332 -11.18 46.80 19.06
C GLY A 332 -12.29 46.29 18.15
N ASN A 333 -12.08 45.14 17.49
CA ASN A 333 -13.11 44.50 16.65
C ASN A 333 -14.38 44.14 17.44
N LEU A 334 -14.25 43.71 18.70
CA LEU A 334 -15.41 43.41 19.54
C LEU A 334 -16.14 44.68 19.99
N LEU A 335 -15.40 45.75 20.31
CA LEU A 335 -15.99 47.04 20.66
C LEU A 335 -16.69 47.70 19.48
N ASP A 336 -16.09 47.68 18.30
CA ASP A 336 -16.68 48.21 17.06
C ASP A 336 -18.00 47.52 16.76
N ASN A 337 -18.04 46.18 16.83
CA ASN A 337 -19.29 45.43 16.69
C ASN A 337 -20.33 45.80 17.76
N ALA A 338 -19.91 45.98 19.01
CA ALA A 338 -20.81 46.33 20.11
C ALA A 338 -21.40 47.75 20.00
N VAL A 339 -20.75 48.66 19.29
CA VAL A 339 -21.26 50.00 18.95
C VAL A 339 -22.15 49.93 17.72
N LYS A 340 -21.63 49.33 16.65
CA LYS A 340 -22.25 49.27 15.33
C LYS A 340 -23.60 48.55 15.30
N PHE A 341 -23.73 47.47 16.07
CA PHE A 341 -24.95 46.67 16.15
C PHE A 341 -25.77 46.96 17.41
N ASN A 342 -25.46 48.05 18.11
CA ASN A 342 -26.26 48.52 19.24
C ASN A 342 -27.49 49.27 18.77
N LYS A 343 -28.43 49.44 19.70
CA LYS A 343 -29.57 50.34 19.53
C LYS A 343 -29.24 51.73 20.05
N GLU A 344 -29.95 52.73 19.55
CA GLU A 344 -29.88 54.09 20.05
C GLU A 344 -30.23 54.15 21.55
N GLY A 345 -29.45 54.90 22.34
CA GLY A 345 -29.58 54.94 23.80
C GLY A 345 -29.12 53.64 24.50
N GLY A 346 -28.44 52.76 23.77
CA GLY A 346 -27.96 51.47 24.26
C GLY A 346 -26.83 51.58 25.28
N ARG A 347 -26.33 50.41 25.70
CA ARG A 347 -25.21 50.29 26.62
C ARG A 347 -24.19 49.28 26.11
N VAL A 348 -22.92 49.59 26.31
CA VAL A 348 -21.80 48.66 26.21
C VAL A 348 -21.15 48.53 27.58
N LEU A 349 -21.07 47.30 28.11
CA LEU A 349 -20.39 46.96 29.36
C LEU A 349 -19.18 46.10 29.06
N VAL A 350 -17.99 46.59 29.39
CA VAL A 350 -16.74 45.83 29.36
C VAL A 350 -16.44 45.29 30.75
N THR A 351 -16.21 43.99 30.87
CA THR A 351 -15.74 43.38 32.13
C THR A 351 -14.44 42.62 31.92
N LEU A 352 -13.49 42.78 32.85
CA LEU A 352 -12.24 42.03 32.86
C LEU A 352 -12.06 41.36 34.21
N ARG A 353 -11.94 40.03 34.20
CA ARG A 353 -11.89 39.22 35.41
C ARG A 353 -10.75 38.23 35.38
N ARG A 354 -10.18 37.96 36.56
CA ARG A 354 -9.25 36.85 36.74
C ARG A 354 -10.04 35.57 36.98
N ILE A 355 -9.79 34.54 36.18
CA ILE A 355 -10.43 33.23 36.33
C ILE A 355 -9.39 32.12 36.48
N LYS A 356 -9.83 30.92 36.88
CA LYS A 356 -9.00 29.72 36.90
C LYS A 356 -9.60 28.65 36.00
N ILE A 357 -8.81 28.15 35.05
CA ILE A 357 -9.19 27.03 34.18
C ILE A 357 -8.18 25.91 34.40
N LYS A 358 -8.66 24.74 34.83
CA LYS A 358 -7.81 23.55 35.13
C LYS A 358 -6.63 23.86 36.09
N GLY A 359 -6.84 24.75 37.05
CA GLY A 359 -5.83 25.16 38.03
C GLY A 359 -4.87 26.26 37.57
N GLU A 360 -4.87 26.62 36.28
CA GLU A 360 -4.04 27.70 35.73
C GLU A 360 -4.76 29.05 35.83
N VAL A 361 -3.98 30.14 35.85
CA VAL A 361 -4.51 31.51 35.91
C VAL A 361 -4.78 32.02 34.50
N TRP A 362 -5.98 32.55 34.29
CA TRP A 362 -6.45 33.10 33.02
C TRP A 362 -7.12 34.45 33.28
N ILE A 363 -7.24 35.25 32.23
CA ILE A 363 -8.10 36.44 32.22
C ILE A 363 -9.30 36.17 31.32
N ARG A 364 -10.47 36.68 31.71
CA ARG A 364 -11.68 36.72 30.87
C ARG A 364 -12.04 38.16 30.61
N CYS A 365 -12.07 38.54 29.34
CA CYS A 365 -12.60 39.82 28.90
C CYS A 365 -13.99 39.59 28.27
N GLU A 366 -15.00 40.34 28.69
CA GLU A 366 -16.36 40.30 28.14
C GLU A 366 -16.76 41.69 27.64
N VAL A 367 -17.32 41.75 26.44
CA VAL A 367 -17.96 42.93 25.86
C VAL A 367 -19.44 42.60 25.70
N ARG A 368 -20.28 43.30 26.46
CA ARG A 368 -21.73 43.14 26.45
C ARG A 368 -22.42 44.35 25.84
N ASP A 369 -23.20 44.15 24.81
CA ASP A 369 -24.07 45.18 24.21
C ASP A 369 -25.55 44.94 24.57
N THR A 370 -26.41 45.91 24.20
CA THR A 370 -27.87 45.83 24.36
C THR A 370 -28.60 45.90 23.03
N GLY A 371 -27.90 45.55 21.95
CA GLY A 371 -28.38 45.64 20.58
C GLY A 371 -29.36 44.54 20.20
N ASP A 372 -29.41 44.25 18.90
CA ASP A 372 -30.43 43.34 18.33
C ASP A 372 -30.21 41.87 18.66
N GLY A 373 -29.04 41.50 19.18
CA GLY A 373 -28.69 40.12 19.47
C GLY A 373 -28.54 39.25 18.21
N ILE A 374 -28.21 37.97 18.43
CA ILE A 374 -27.84 36.99 17.40
C ILE A 374 -28.59 35.68 17.70
N SER A 375 -29.23 35.09 16.70
CA SER A 375 -29.88 33.77 16.84
C SER A 375 -28.84 32.67 17.13
N GLU A 376 -29.24 31.65 17.88
CA GLU A 376 -28.34 30.59 18.35
C GLU A 376 -27.68 29.81 17.21
N GLU A 377 -28.41 29.60 16.11
CA GLU A 377 -27.94 28.93 14.88
C GLU A 377 -26.73 29.60 14.22
N HIS A 378 -26.46 30.85 14.59
CA HIS A 378 -25.40 31.66 14.01
C HIS A 378 -24.16 31.81 14.90
N TRP A 379 -24.20 31.37 16.16
CA TRP A 379 -23.13 31.63 17.13
C TRP A 379 -21.77 31.02 16.76
N GLU A 380 -21.76 29.85 16.12
CA GLU A 380 -20.52 29.22 15.65
C GLU A 380 -20.04 29.89 14.36
N VAL A 381 -20.99 30.19 13.49
CA VAL A 381 -20.79 30.64 12.13
C VAL A 381 -20.28 32.09 12.05
N ILE A 382 -20.59 32.96 13.02
CA ILE A 382 -20.09 34.35 13.03
C ILE A 382 -18.57 34.48 13.10
N PHE A 383 -17.89 33.44 13.57
CA PHE A 383 -16.43 33.42 13.62
C PHE A 383 -15.81 32.78 12.37
N ASP A 384 -16.64 32.21 11.49
CA ASP A 384 -16.16 31.74 10.19
C ASP A 384 -15.81 32.94 9.33
N ARG A 385 -14.73 32.79 8.59
CA ARG A 385 -14.28 33.81 7.65
C ARG A 385 -15.38 34.10 6.65
N PHE A 386 -15.57 35.39 6.38
CA PHE A 386 -16.39 35.84 5.26
C PHE A 386 -17.90 35.61 5.43
N ARG A 387 -18.35 35.23 6.63
CA ARG A 387 -19.78 35.17 6.99
C ARG A 387 -20.27 36.54 7.44
N GLN A 388 -21.38 36.98 6.85
CA GLN A 388 -22.21 38.08 7.35
C GLN A 388 -23.60 37.54 7.66
N ILE A 389 -24.23 38.04 8.72
CA ILE A 389 -25.59 37.69 9.10
C ILE A 389 -26.49 38.87 8.79
N GLY A 390 -27.48 38.66 7.95
CA GLY A 390 -28.47 39.66 7.59
C GLY A 390 -28.94 39.50 6.15
N ASP A 391 -30.18 39.91 5.90
CA ASP A 391 -30.71 40.08 4.56
C ASP A 391 -30.05 41.30 3.90
N ILE A 392 -29.67 41.16 2.62
CA ILE A 392 -29.08 42.22 1.78
C ILE A 392 -30.00 43.47 1.70
N LEU A 393 -31.26 43.32 2.13
CA LEU A 393 -32.35 44.28 2.03
C LEU A 393 -32.60 45.12 3.31
N THR A 394 -31.79 45.01 4.36
CA THR A 394 -31.97 45.81 5.58
C THR A 394 -30.99 47.00 5.65
N ASP A 395 -31.48 48.17 6.10
CA ASP A 395 -30.73 49.44 6.30
C ASP A 395 -29.65 49.38 7.40
N LYS A 396 -29.22 48.17 7.82
CA LYS A 396 -28.24 48.00 8.89
C LYS A 396 -26.81 48.17 8.37
N PRO A 397 -25.89 48.69 9.20
CA PRO A 397 -24.54 48.98 8.77
C PRO A 397 -23.79 47.69 8.37
N GLN A 398 -23.49 47.56 7.09
CA GLN A 398 -22.71 46.45 6.52
C GLN A 398 -21.26 46.51 7.00
N GLY A 399 -20.65 45.37 7.26
CA GLY A 399 -19.26 45.25 7.72
C GLY A 399 -18.57 44.14 7.00
N MET A 400 -17.25 44.24 6.86
CA MET A 400 -16.46 43.38 5.95
C MET A 400 -16.48 41.88 6.32
N GLY A 401 -17.03 41.49 7.47
CA GLY A 401 -17.08 40.08 7.91
C GLY A 401 -15.71 39.50 8.27
N LEU A 402 -14.70 40.35 8.49
CA LEU A 402 -13.33 39.95 8.81
C LEU A 402 -12.99 40.13 10.30
N GLY A 403 -13.68 41.02 11.01
CA GLY A 403 -13.34 41.38 12.39
C GLY A 403 -13.39 40.20 13.37
N LEU A 404 -14.50 39.46 13.41
CA LEU A 404 -14.65 38.30 14.31
C LEU A 404 -13.73 37.11 13.97
N PRO A 405 -13.54 36.76 12.68
CA PRO A 405 -12.52 35.77 12.29
C PRO A 405 -11.10 36.16 12.71
N ILE A 406 -10.70 37.43 12.51
CA ILE A 406 -9.40 37.96 12.95
C ILE A 406 -9.29 37.87 14.48
N THR A 407 -10.33 38.27 15.21
CA THR A 407 -10.38 38.14 16.68
C THR A 407 -10.19 36.69 17.12
N LYS A 408 -10.89 35.73 16.49
CA LYS A 408 -10.76 34.31 16.82
C LYS A 408 -9.34 33.81 16.63
N GLU A 409 -8.74 34.06 15.47
CA GLU A 409 -7.39 33.62 15.18
C GLU A 409 -6.35 34.24 16.13
N ILE A 410 -6.45 35.55 16.39
CA ILE A 410 -5.56 36.23 17.35
C ILE A 410 -5.67 35.58 18.72
N ILE A 411 -6.88 35.38 19.23
CA ILE A 411 -7.09 34.80 20.56
C ILE A 411 -6.60 33.35 20.61
N GLU A 412 -6.87 32.54 19.59
CA GLU A 412 -6.44 31.14 19.52
C GLU A 412 -4.92 31.00 19.41
N ARG A 413 -4.23 31.87 18.66
CA ARG A 413 -2.75 31.92 18.60
C ARG A 413 -2.10 32.29 19.94
N HIS A 414 -2.81 33.03 20.77
CA HIS A 414 -2.42 33.31 22.16
C HIS A 414 -2.77 32.15 23.12
N GLY A 415 -3.27 31.02 22.62
CA GLY A 415 -3.69 29.87 23.43
C GLY A 415 -5.04 30.06 24.12
N GLY A 416 -5.78 31.09 23.72
CA GLY A 416 -7.07 31.46 24.26
C GLY A 416 -8.25 30.81 23.54
N ARG A 417 -9.46 31.24 23.91
CA ARG A 417 -10.72 30.88 23.22
C ARG A 417 -11.67 32.07 23.22
N VAL A 418 -12.37 32.29 22.12
CA VAL A 418 -13.44 33.30 21.99
C VAL A 418 -14.81 32.62 21.87
N ARG A 419 -15.85 33.25 22.43
CA ARG A 419 -17.23 32.75 22.44
C ARG A 419 -18.22 33.91 22.43
N VAL A 420 -19.47 33.57 22.12
CA VAL A 420 -20.61 34.48 22.20
C VAL A 420 -21.72 33.85 23.03
N ASN A 421 -22.49 34.67 23.72
CA ASN A 421 -23.81 34.32 24.25
C ASN A 421 -24.73 35.49 23.95
N SER A 422 -25.80 35.26 23.19
CA SER A 422 -26.66 36.33 22.70
C SER A 422 -28.13 35.93 22.76
N THR A 423 -29.02 36.90 22.91
CA THR A 423 -30.45 36.62 22.76
C THR A 423 -31.04 37.70 21.87
N LEU A 424 -31.78 37.28 20.85
CA LEU A 424 -32.49 38.20 19.95
C LEU A 424 -33.23 39.28 20.74
N THR A 425 -33.06 40.52 20.32
CA THR A 425 -33.60 41.77 20.89
C THR A 425 -33.11 42.16 22.30
N LYS A 426 -32.21 41.37 22.91
CA LYS A 426 -31.68 41.63 24.26
C LYS A 426 -30.19 42.00 24.28
N GLY A 427 -29.51 41.90 23.14
CA GLY A 427 -28.08 42.16 22.99
C GLY A 427 -27.21 40.90 23.06
N SER A 428 -25.91 41.09 22.93
CA SER A 428 -24.92 40.02 22.90
C SER A 428 -23.84 40.18 23.97
N VAL A 429 -23.20 39.07 24.32
CA VAL A 429 -22.01 39.02 25.17
C VAL A 429 -20.94 38.25 24.41
N PHE A 430 -19.98 38.99 23.86
CA PHE A 430 -18.76 38.41 23.33
C PHE A 430 -17.73 38.31 24.43
N TYR A 431 -17.06 37.18 24.56
CA TYR A 431 -16.01 37.03 25.55
C TYR A 431 -14.87 36.15 25.06
N PHE A 432 -13.68 36.43 25.54
CA PHE A 432 -12.53 35.57 25.34
C PHE A 432 -11.75 35.34 26.62
N ASP A 433 -11.11 34.17 26.66
CA ASP A 433 -10.26 33.71 27.74
C ASP A 433 -8.81 33.67 27.25
N LEU A 434 -7.87 34.27 27.97
CA LEU A 434 -6.43 34.22 27.67
C LEU A 434 -5.64 33.68 28.86
N PRO A 435 -4.66 32.77 28.64
CA PRO A 435 -3.80 32.28 29.71
C PRO A 435 -2.81 33.36 30.17
N ALA A 436 -2.55 33.45 31.47
CA ALA A 436 -1.57 34.42 31.98
C ALA A 436 -0.12 34.06 31.61
N SER A 437 0.19 32.77 31.43
CA SER A 437 1.49 32.29 30.97
C SER A 437 1.32 31.43 29.73
N ARG A 438 2.03 31.75 28.64
CA ARG A 438 2.04 30.93 27.41
C ARG A 438 2.76 29.61 27.69
N LYS A 439 2.08 28.48 27.56
CA LYS A 439 2.79 27.21 27.37
C LYS A 439 3.43 27.27 25.98
N LYS A 440 4.76 27.11 25.90
CA LYS A 440 5.40 26.78 24.61
C LYS A 440 4.77 25.47 24.16
N THR A 441 3.85 25.54 23.19
CA THR A 441 3.35 24.35 22.51
C THR A 441 4.51 23.85 21.65
N THR A 442 5.29 22.91 22.17
CA THR A 442 6.20 22.13 21.35
C THR A 442 5.34 21.32 20.39
N GLN A 443 5.25 21.75 19.13
CA GLN A 443 4.69 20.91 18.09
C GLN A 443 5.61 19.69 17.97
N ILE A 444 5.08 18.53 18.36
CA ILE A 444 5.66 17.24 18.04
C ILE A 444 5.33 17.03 16.57
N ASN A 445 6.35 17.14 15.71
CA ASN A 445 6.26 16.64 14.35
C ASN A 445 6.21 15.10 14.44
N GLU A 446 5.06 14.52 14.12
CA GLU A 446 4.92 13.11 13.70
C GLU A 446 4.68 13.04 12.20
#